data_AF-A0A9E5LY07-F1
#
_entry.id   AF-A0A9E5LY07-F1
#
_cell.length_a   1.000
_cell.length_b   1.000
_cell.length_c   1.000
_cell.angle_alpha   90.00
_cell.angle_beta   90.00
_cell.angle_gamma   90.00
#
_symmetry.space_group_name_H-M   'P 1'
#
loop_
_entity.id
_entity.type
_entity.pdbx_description
1 polymer ?
#
loop_
_entity_poly.entity_id
_entity_poly.type
_entity_poly.pdbx_seq_one_letter_code
_entity_poly.pdbx_strand_id
1 'polypeptide(L)'
;SVDWLERVQVAVGDRVGVDALAAATDAAEKFIRDRPEEVRAMYLLWFLSIDPSADYKSNIAIVHKAQRRDVAQWVKAGQTAGTVDPSLDPLRVAEQYAASMAGIIYQWLANSEMPLSSMFKQLKSDLKIRLERSASRVPTKTKRTRK
;
A
#
# COMPACT_ATOMS: atom_id res chain seq x y z
N SER A 1 6.03 -13.37 -13.75
CA SER A 1 6.18 -12.76 -12.42
C SER A 1 4.91 -12.92 -11.58
N VAL A 2 4.51 -14.18 -11.34
CA VAL A 2 3.36 -14.55 -10.47
C VAL A 2 3.79 -14.63 -9.00
N ASP A 3 5.08 -14.92 -8.78
CA ASP A 3 5.72 -15.14 -7.49
C ASP A 3 5.61 -13.95 -6.51
N TRP A 4 5.71 -12.70 -6.99
CA TRP A 4 5.63 -11.52 -6.13
C TRP A 4 4.25 -11.34 -5.47
N LEU A 5 3.17 -11.42 -6.27
CA LEU A 5 1.82 -11.18 -5.76
C LEU A 5 1.41 -12.29 -4.79
N GLU A 6 1.78 -13.53 -5.11
CA GLU A 6 1.54 -14.69 -4.26
C GLU A 6 2.28 -14.58 -2.92
N ARG A 7 3.55 -14.15 -2.92
CA ARG A 7 4.31 -13.90 -1.68
C ARG A 7 3.66 -12.85 -0.79
N VAL A 8 3.15 -11.76 -1.39
CA VAL A 8 2.44 -10.73 -0.62
C VAL A 8 1.16 -11.28 -0.03
N GLN A 9 0.37 -12.03 -0.80
CA GLN A 9 -0.86 -12.66 -0.30
C GLN A 9 -0.57 -13.64 0.84
N VAL A 10 0.45 -14.49 0.70
CA VAL A 10 0.89 -15.41 1.76
C VAL A 10 1.37 -14.65 3.00
N ALA A 11 2.15 -13.57 2.82
CA ALA A 11 2.65 -12.78 3.93
C ALA A 11 1.53 -12.05 4.69
N VAL A 12 0.52 -11.56 3.98
CA VAL A 12 -0.66 -10.92 4.59
C VAL A 12 -1.49 -11.93 5.37
N GLY A 13 -1.77 -13.10 4.78
CA GLY A 13 -2.60 -14.14 5.40
C GLY A 13 -3.99 -13.61 5.75
N ASP A 14 -4.45 -13.89 6.97
CA ASP A 14 -5.77 -13.48 7.46
C ASP A 14 -5.82 -12.06 8.02
N ARG A 15 -4.72 -11.29 7.91
CA ARG A 15 -4.66 -9.91 8.43
C ARG A 15 -5.56 -8.99 7.60
N VAL A 16 -6.06 -7.94 8.26
CA VAL A 16 -6.91 -6.92 7.65
C VAL A 16 -6.48 -5.52 8.07
N GLY A 17 -6.98 -4.49 7.38
CA GLY A 17 -6.72 -3.10 7.74
C GLY A 17 -5.23 -2.76 7.77
N VAL A 18 -4.79 -2.03 8.81
CA VAL A 18 -3.40 -1.58 8.96
C VAL A 18 -2.42 -2.74 9.03
N ASP A 19 -2.77 -3.82 9.72
CA ASP A 19 -1.88 -4.98 9.89
C ASP A 19 -1.61 -5.70 8.56
N ALA A 20 -2.60 -5.76 7.68
CA ALA A 20 -2.41 -6.28 6.32
C ALA A 20 -1.44 -5.43 5.51
N LEU A 21 -1.60 -4.09 5.55
CA LEU A 21 -0.70 -3.19 4.83
C LEU A 21 0.72 -3.21 5.39
N ALA A 22 0.87 -3.34 6.70
CA ALA A 22 2.17 -3.51 7.35
C ALA A 22 2.85 -4.81 6.88
N ALA A 23 2.12 -5.93 6.89
CA ALA A 23 2.65 -7.22 6.44
C ALA A 23 3.02 -7.21 4.93
N ALA A 24 2.20 -6.59 4.09
CA ALA A 24 2.51 -6.42 2.67
C ALA A 24 3.78 -5.56 2.45
N THR A 25 3.96 -4.51 3.26
CA THR A 25 5.14 -3.65 3.22
C THR A 25 6.40 -4.41 3.65
N ASP A 26 6.31 -5.21 4.70
CA ASP A 26 7.43 -6.04 5.18
C ASP A 26 7.82 -7.12 4.16
N ALA A 27 6.83 -7.73 3.51
CA ALA A 27 7.07 -8.70 2.44
C ALA A 27 7.77 -8.05 1.23
N ALA A 28 7.37 -6.84 0.86
CA ALA A 28 8.01 -6.07 -0.20
C ALA A 28 9.44 -5.68 0.16
N GLU A 29 9.68 -5.17 1.38
CA GLU A 29 11.03 -4.86 1.84
C GLU A 29 11.94 -6.09 1.77
N LYS A 30 11.46 -7.22 2.28
CA LYS A 30 12.21 -8.48 2.22
C LYS A 30 12.55 -8.86 0.78
N PHE A 31 11.58 -8.80 -0.12
CA PHE A 31 11.80 -9.15 -1.54
C PHE A 31 12.83 -8.24 -2.21
N ILE A 32 12.77 -6.94 -1.96
CA ILE A 32 13.73 -5.96 -2.50
C ILE A 32 15.14 -6.26 -2.02
N ARG A 33 15.30 -6.63 -0.75
CA ARG A 33 16.60 -6.97 -0.16
C ARG A 33 17.14 -8.30 -0.66
N ASP A 34 16.27 -9.30 -0.81
CA ASP A 34 16.66 -10.63 -1.28
C ASP A 34 17.02 -10.63 -2.78
N ARG A 35 16.28 -9.84 -3.59
CA ARG A 35 16.32 -9.90 -5.07
C ARG A 35 16.39 -8.50 -5.72
N PRO A 36 17.39 -7.66 -5.38
CA PRO A 36 17.43 -6.27 -5.84
C PRO A 36 17.52 -6.12 -7.36
N GLU A 37 18.26 -6.99 -8.03
CA GLU A 37 18.39 -6.97 -9.50
C GLU A 37 17.10 -7.38 -10.22
N GLU A 38 16.34 -8.32 -9.67
CA GLU A 38 15.04 -8.71 -10.23
C GLU A 38 14.03 -7.55 -10.12
N VAL A 39 14.05 -6.82 -8.99
CA VAL A 39 13.22 -5.62 -8.80
C VAL A 39 13.64 -4.52 -9.77
N ARG A 40 14.94 -4.30 -9.97
CA ARG A 40 15.46 -3.32 -10.95
C ARG A 40 15.00 -3.66 -12.37
N ALA A 41 15.16 -4.91 -12.80
CA ALA A 41 14.71 -5.36 -14.11
C ALA A 41 13.19 -5.18 -14.30
N MET A 42 12.40 -5.54 -13.27
CA MET A 42 10.95 -5.34 -13.29
C MET A 42 10.57 -3.86 -13.45
N TYR A 43 11.19 -2.96 -12.70
CA TYR A 43 10.91 -1.52 -12.81
C TYR A 43 11.35 -0.93 -14.15
N LEU A 44 12.49 -1.35 -14.70
CA LEU A 44 12.92 -0.93 -16.04
C LEU A 44 11.89 -1.34 -17.10
N LEU A 45 11.42 -2.58 -17.08
CA LEU A 45 10.37 -3.06 -17.98
C LEU A 45 9.06 -2.27 -17.81
N TRP A 46 8.71 -1.94 -16.57
CA TRP A 46 7.54 -1.11 -16.29
C TRP A 46 7.66 0.28 -16.89
N PHE A 47 8.79 0.97 -16.71
CA PHE A 47 9.02 2.30 -17.28
C PHE A 47 9.04 2.28 -18.81
N LEU A 48 9.69 1.28 -19.42
CA LEU A 48 9.68 1.11 -20.87
C LEU A 48 8.26 0.92 -21.41
N SER A 49 7.37 0.25 -20.66
CA SER A 49 5.98 0.03 -21.06
C SER A 49 5.04 1.24 -20.88
N ILE A 50 5.53 2.37 -20.31
CA ILE A 50 4.76 3.61 -20.21
C ILE A 50 4.69 4.33 -21.56
N ASP A 51 5.70 4.15 -22.42
CA ASP A 51 5.71 4.72 -23.76
C ASP A 51 4.52 4.17 -24.57
N PRO A 52 3.58 5.02 -25.03
CA PRO A 52 2.43 4.57 -25.83
C PRO A 52 2.82 3.88 -27.14
N SER A 53 4.04 4.13 -27.63
CA SER A 53 4.62 3.52 -28.83
C SER A 53 5.37 2.21 -28.56
N ALA A 54 5.52 1.81 -27.29
CA ALA A 54 6.12 0.52 -26.97
C ALA A 54 5.27 -0.63 -27.53
N ASP A 55 5.87 -1.46 -28.38
CA ASP A 55 5.26 -2.70 -28.86
C ASP A 55 4.87 -3.64 -27.70
N TYR A 56 5.53 -3.48 -26.56
CA TYR A 56 5.25 -4.21 -25.32
C TYR A 56 4.22 -3.47 -24.45
N LYS A 57 2.93 -3.67 -24.76
CA LYS A 57 1.81 -3.28 -23.88
C LYS A 57 1.73 -4.25 -22.70
N SER A 58 2.61 -4.06 -21.72
CA SER A 58 2.71 -4.98 -20.60
C SER A 58 1.40 -5.05 -19.79
N ASN A 59 1.18 -6.21 -19.18
CA ASN A 59 0.10 -6.52 -18.22
C ASN A 59 0.17 -5.66 -16.93
N ILE A 60 1.02 -4.62 -16.88
CA ILE A 60 1.26 -3.78 -15.69
C ILE A 60 -0.01 -3.09 -15.21
N ALA A 61 -0.86 -2.61 -16.12
CA ALA A 61 -2.12 -1.97 -15.75
C ALA A 61 -3.03 -2.94 -14.99
N ILE A 62 -3.04 -4.22 -15.40
CA ILE A 62 -3.79 -5.30 -14.76
C ILE A 62 -3.16 -5.67 -13.41
N VAL A 63 -1.83 -5.78 -13.34
CA VAL A 63 -1.11 -6.06 -12.08
C VAL A 63 -1.37 -4.95 -11.05
N HIS A 64 -1.18 -3.68 -11.42
CA HIS A 64 -1.45 -2.54 -10.55
C HIS A 64 -2.93 -2.46 -10.16
N LYS A 65 -3.85 -2.82 -11.06
CA LYS A 65 -5.29 -2.90 -10.75
C LYS A 65 -5.57 -4.00 -9.73
N ALA A 66 -4.96 -5.18 -9.87
CA ALA A 66 -5.10 -6.27 -8.90
C ALA A 66 -4.55 -5.86 -7.53
N GLN A 67 -3.36 -5.26 -7.46
CA GLN A 67 -2.79 -4.77 -6.20
C GLN A 67 -3.69 -3.74 -5.51
N ARG A 68 -4.20 -2.74 -6.24
CA ARG A 68 -5.14 -1.75 -5.66
C ARG A 68 -6.42 -2.40 -5.18
N ARG A 69 -6.95 -3.39 -5.93
CA ARG A 69 -8.15 -4.14 -5.52
C ARG A 69 -7.90 -4.88 -4.21
N ASP A 70 -6.79 -5.61 -4.10
CA ASP A 70 -6.49 -6.43 -2.93
C ASP A 70 -6.28 -5.54 -1.69
N VAL A 71 -5.56 -4.42 -1.84
CA VAL A 71 -5.40 -3.41 -0.79
C VAL A 71 -6.73 -2.82 -0.35
N ALA A 72 -7.60 -2.44 -1.30
CA ALA A 72 -8.92 -1.92 -0.98
C ALA A 72 -9.79 -2.97 -0.24
N GLN A 73 -9.66 -4.25 -0.57
CA GLN A 73 -10.33 -5.33 0.14
C GLN A 73 -9.84 -5.46 1.58
N TRP A 74 -8.52 -5.40 1.84
CA TRP A 74 -8.00 -5.43 3.20
C TRP A 74 -8.46 -4.23 4.04
N VAL A 75 -8.51 -3.04 3.44
CA VAL A 75 -9.04 -1.83 4.10
C VAL A 75 -10.51 -2.01 4.44
N LYS A 76 -11.32 -2.49 3.50
CA LYS A 76 -12.75 -2.77 3.72
C LYS A 76 -12.97 -3.82 4.81
N ALA A 77 -12.17 -4.88 4.82
CA ALA A 77 -12.23 -5.90 5.87
C ALA A 77 -11.85 -5.33 7.25
N GLY A 78 -10.88 -4.41 7.31
CA GLY A 78 -10.55 -3.67 8.52
C GLY A 78 -11.67 -2.75 9.01
N GLN A 79 -12.43 -2.14 8.09
CA GLN A 79 -13.64 -1.36 8.44
C GLN A 79 -14.72 -2.27 9.03
N THR A 80 -14.95 -3.45 8.44
CA THR A 80 -15.88 -4.45 8.98
C THR A 80 -15.44 -4.96 10.34
N ALA A 81 -14.14 -5.16 10.58
CA ALA A 81 -13.58 -5.56 11.86
C ALA A 81 -13.50 -4.41 12.90
N GLY A 82 -13.83 -3.17 12.50
CA GLY A 82 -13.80 -1.99 13.36
C GLY A 82 -12.40 -1.43 13.65
N THR A 83 -11.35 -1.93 13.00
CA THR A 83 -9.95 -1.50 13.17
C THR A 83 -9.58 -0.30 12.28
N VAL A 84 -10.33 -0.07 11.21
CA VAL A 84 -10.15 1.07 10.28
C VAL A 84 -11.33 2.03 10.36
N ASP A 85 -11.05 3.34 10.26
CA ASP A 85 -12.09 4.38 10.20
C ASP A 85 -13.07 4.13 9.02
N PRO A 86 -14.38 3.99 9.30
CA PRO A 86 -15.39 3.71 8.27
C PRO A 86 -15.67 4.90 7.33
N SER A 87 -15.21 6.11 7.65
CA SER A 87 -15.37 7.30 6.80
C SER A 87 -14.38 7.36 5.63
N LEU A 88 -13.35 6.52 5.63
CA LEU A 88 -12.32 6.48 4.58
C LEU A 88 -12.82 5.71 3.35
N ASP A 89 -12.53 6.21 2.15
CA ASP A 89 -12.74 5.48 0.90
C ASP A 89 -11.61 4.44 0.71
N PRO A 90 -11.91 3.12 0.73
CA PRO A 90 -10.90 2.07 0.56
C PRO A 90 -10.11 2.18 -0.74
N LEU A 91 -10.72 2.67 -1.82
CA LEU A 91 -10.04 2.82 -3.11
C LEU A 91 -9.03 3.97 -3.07
N ARG A 92 -9.37 5.11 -2.45
CA ARG A 92 -8.42 6.23 -2.30
C ARG A 92 -7.27 5.86 -1.39
N VAL A 93 -7.52 5.06 -0.35
CA VAL A 93 -6.45 4.49 0.49
C VAL A 93 -5.54 3.59 -0.35
N ALA A 94 -6.11 2.70 -1.15
CA ALA A 94 -5.35 1.78 -1.97
C ALA A 94 -4.49 2.47 -3.04
N GLU A 95 -5.03 3.49 -3.70
CA GLU A 95 -4.29 4.31 -4.67
C GLU A 95 -3.08 5.00 -4.01
N GLN A 96 -3.27 5.59 -2.83
CA GLN A 96 -2.20 6.28 -2.09
C GLN A 96 -1.15 5.31 -1.58
N TYR A 97 -1.55 4.16 -1.03
CA TYR A 97 -0.61 3.14 -0.59
C TYR A 97 0.24 2.61 -1.75
N ALA A 98 -0.40 2.29 -2.88
CA ALA A 98 0.31 1.82 -4.07
C ALA A 98 1.30 2.88 -4.61
N ALA A 99 0.91 4.16 -4.62
CA ALA A 99 1.78 5.25 -5.04
C ALA A 99 3.00 5.41 -4.10
N SER A 100 2.78 5.34 -2.78
CA SER A 100 3.86 5.42 -1.80
C SER A 100 4.85 4.25 -1.92
N MET A 101 4.34 3.02 -2.04
CA MET A 101 5.18 1.84 -2.27
C MET A 101 6.01 2.00 -3.54
N ALA A 102 5.38 2.37 -4.65
CA ALA A 102 6.07 2.54 -5.92
C ALA A 102 7.16 3.63 -5.85
N GLY A 103 6.87 4.75 -5.19
CA GLY A 103 7.80 5.86 -5.03
C GLY A 103 9.00 5.52 -4.14
N ILE A 104 8.79 4.81 -3.03
CA ILE A 104 9.88 4.36 -2.15
C ILE A 104 10.82 3.43 -2.91
N ILE A 105 10.28 2.43 -3.61
CA ILE A 105 11.07 1.46 -4.38
C ILE A 105 11.83 2.16 -5.50
N TYR A 106 11.18 3.05 -6.24
CA TYR A 106 11.81 3.82 -7.30
C TYR A 106 12.99 4.64 -6.78
N GLN A 107 12.79 5.41 -5.71
CA GLN A 107 13.85 6.24 -5.14
C GLN A 107 15.04 5.41 -4.65
N TRP A 108 14.78 4.26 -4.03
CA TRP A 108 15.85 3.34 -3.62
C TRP A 108 16.59 2.70 -4.80
N LEU A 109 15.89 2.35 -5.89
CA LEU A 109 16.53 1.84 -7.11
C LEU A 109 17.42 2.89 -7.79
N ALA A 110 17.02 4.16 -7.72
CA ALA A 110 17.77 5.29 -8.26
C ALA A 110 18.95 5.69 -7.37
N ASN A 111 18.82 5.53 -6.05
CA ASN A 111 19.88 5.74 -5.07
C ASN A 111 19.83 4.68 -3.97
N SER A 112 20.70 3.67 -4.07
CA SER A 112 20.74 2.54 -3.13
C SER A 112 21.25 2.91 -1.73
N GLU A 113 21.81 4.12 -1.54
CA GLU A 113 22.21 4.64 -0.22
C GLU A 113 21.00 5.11 0.61
N MET A 114 19.83 5.27 -0.02
CA MET A 114 18.63 5.68 0.71
C MET A 114 18.23 4.65 1.78
N PRO A 115 17.75 5.09 2.95
CA PRO A 115 17.47 4.22 4.07
C PRO A 115 16.12 3.50 3.91
N LEU A 116 16.07 2.46 3.06
CA LEU A 116 14.85 1.74 2.68
C LEU A 116 13.99 1.30 3.88
N SER A 117 14.60 0.69 4.91
CA SER A 117 13.88 0.27 6.12
C SER A 117 13.23 1.44 6.85
N SER A 118 13.92 2.59 6.92
CA SER A 118 13.38 3.79 7.57
C SER A 118 12.21 4.36 6.79
N MET A 119 12.29 4.36 5.45
CA MET A 119 11.20 4.81 4.57
C MET A 119 9.95 3.92 4.73
N PHE A 120 10.11 2.60 4.74
CA PHE A 120 8.99 1.68 4.97
C PHE A 120 8.46 1.73 6.40
N LYS A 121 9.33 1.90 7.41
CA LYS A 121 8.91 2.13 8.79
C LYS A 121 8.06 3.39 8.93
N GLN A 122 8.46 4.46 8.24
CA GLN A 122 7.68 5.71 8.19
C GLN A 122 6.33 5.47 7.52
N LEU A 123 6.30 4.84 6.34
CA LEU A 123 5.05 4.51 5.64
C LEU A 123 4.07 3.73 6.53
N LYS A 124 4.55 2.68 7.23
CA LYS A 124 3.71 1.91 8.17
C LYS A 124 3.17 2.77 9.31
N SER A 125 3.96 3.71 9.82
CA SER A 125 3.54 4.62 10.89
C SER A 125 2.48 5.61 10.41
N ASP A 126 2.66 6.16 9.21
CA ASP A 126 1.70 7.08 8.58
C ASP A 126 0.37 6.37 8.27
N LEU A 127 0.43 5.13 7.78
CA LEU A 127 -0.75 4.30 7.55
C LEU A 127 -1.52 4.07 8.84
N LYS A 128 -0.81 3.74 9.93
CA LYS A 128 -1.41 3.54 11.24
C LYS A 128 -2.17 4.79 11.69
N ILE A 129 -1.52 5.95 11.68
CA ILE A 129 -2.12 7.23 12.08
C ILE A 129 -3.34 7.58 11.22
N ARG A 130 -3.25 7.36 9.90
CA ARG A 130 -4.30 7.73 8.95
C ARG A 130 -5.51 6.81 8.98
N LEU A 131 -5.30 5.50 9.20
CA LEU A 131 -6.34 4.48 9.04
C LEU A 131 -6.97 4.05 10.36
N GLU A 132 -6.21 4.06 11.45
CA GLU A 132 -6.76 3.63 12.74
C GLU A 132 -7.93 4.51 13.16
N ARG A 133 -8.96 3.85 13.66
CA ARG A 133 -10.14 4.53 14.18
C ARG A 133 -9.75 5.37 15.40
N SER A 134 -9.76 6.69 15.28
CA SER A 134 -9.69 7.58 16.43
C SER A 134 -10.97 7.44 17.27
N ALA A 135 -10.81 7.16 18.57
CA ALA A 135 -11.92 7.08 19.53
C ALA A 135 -12.63 8.44 19.78
N SER A 136 -12.18 9.52 19.15
CA SER A 136 -12.54 10.91 19.47
C SER A 136 -13.08 11.70 18.27
N ARG A 137 -14.18 11.23 17.67
CA ARG A 137 -15.12 12.09 16.91
C ARG A 137 -16.56 11.81 17.35
N VAL A 138 -16.84 12.00 18.64
CA VAL A 138 -18.23 12.17 19.11
C VAL A 138 -18.60 13.64 18.88
N PRO A 139 -19.60 13.96 18.06
CA PRO A 139 -20.10 15.33 17.99
C PRO A 139 -20.83 15.62 19.30
N THR A 140 -20.24 16.48 20.13
CA THR A 140 -20.88 16.99 21.33
C THR A 140 -22.15 17.73 20.91
N LYS A 141 -23.32 17.12 21.13
CA LYS A 141 -24.60 17.81 20.96
C LYS A 141 -24.65 18.95 21.99
N THR A 142 -24.37 20.18 21.54
CA THR A 142 -24.60 21.39 22.33
C THR A 142 -26.09 21.50 22.62
N LYS A 143 -26.51 21.09 23.83
CA LYS A 143 -27.83 21.42 24.37
C LYS A 143 -27.90 22.93 24.55
N ARG A 144 -28.53 23.62 23.59
CA ARG A 144 -28.93 25.01 23.72
C ARG A 144 -30.21 25.05 24.56
N THR A 145 -30.09 25.10 25.88
CA THR A 145 -31.17 25.57 26.76
C THR A 145 -31.18 27.10 26.73
N ARG A 146 -32.23 27.70 26.18
CA ARG A 146 -32.58 29.10 26.46
C ARG A 146 -33.83 29.11 27.34
N LYS A 147 -33.65 29.69 28.53
CA LYS A 147 -34.72 30.32 29.32
C LYS A 147 -35.22 31.56 28.57
#